data_AF-A0A840G026-F1
#
_entry.id   AF-A0A840G026-F1
#
_cell.length_a   1.000
_cell.length_b   1.000
_cell.length_c   1.000
_cell.angle_alpha   90.00
_cell.angle_beta   90.00
_cell.angle_gamma   90.00
#
_symmetry.space_group_name_H-M   'P 1'
#
loop_
_entity.id
_entity.type
_entity.pdbx_description
1 polymer ?
#
loop_
_entity_poly.entity_id
_entity_poly.type
_entity_poly.pdbx_seq_one_letter_code
_entity_poly.pdbx_strand_id
1 'polypeptide(L)'
;YLPLVGDFLSFDDMVGALNELGHQLTFTRVPREVYAGFFPGADALGETLAYYETYTYLGPGSHSDEIALTNRIAGRTPTPFASWAKDNFRIGQASRA
;
A
#
# COMPACT_ATOMS: atom_id res chain seq x y z
N TYR A 1 -1.43 12.84 -14.61
CA TYR A 1 -2.49 11.86 -14.32
C TYR A 1 -3.09 12.21 -12.96
N LEU A 2 -4.38 11.93 -12.71
CA LEU A 2 -5.08 12.30 -11.48
C LEU A 2 -5.34 11.05 -10.62
N PRO A 3 -4.58 10.84 -9.53
CA PRO A 3 -4.65 9.61 -8.74
C PRO A 3 -5.89 9.60 -7.84
N LEU A 4 -6.80 8.66 -8.10
CA LEU A 4 -7.95 8.40 -7.23
C LEU A 4 -7.56 7.35 -6.19
N VAL A 5 -7.08 7.80 -5.03
CA VAL A 5 -6.57 6.94 -3.95
C VAL A 5 -7.28 7.22 -2.64
N GLY A 6 -7.46 6.20 -1.80
CA GLY A 6 -8.04 6.34 -0.46
C GLY A 6 -7.07 6.93 0.56
N ASP A 7 -5.79 6.58 0.42
CA ASP A 7 -4.68 7.17 1.14
C ASP A 7 -3.40 7.05 0.31
N PHE A 8 -2.34 7.72 0.76
CA PHE A 8 -0.99 7.61 0.24
C PHE A 8 -0.05 7.29 1.41
N LEU A 9 0.27 6.00 1.57
CA LEU A 9 0.87 5.43 2.78
C LEU A 9 2.18 4.72 2.47
N SER A 10 3.11 4.77 3.42
CA SER A 10 4.22 3.82 3.50
C SER A 10 3.72 2.46 4.01
N PHE A 11 4.57 1.43 3.88
CA PHE A 11 4.26 0.12 4.45
C PHE A 11 4.15 0.17 5.98
N ASP A 12 4.96 1.00 6.63
CA ASP A 12 4.92 1.20 8.09
C ASP A 12 3.61 1.85 8.53
N ASP A 13 3.10 2.83 7.77
CA ASP A 13 1.80 3.45 8.06
C ASP A 13 0.66 2.42 7.97
N MET A 14 0.72 1.51 7.01
CA MET A 14 -0.25 0.42 6.90
C MET A 14 -0.19 -0.53 8.11
N VAL A 15 1.02 -0.95 8.52
CA VAL A 15 1.20 -1.81 9.70
C VAL A 15 0.74 -1.09 10.98
N GLY A 16 1.07 0.20 11.12
CA GLY A 16 0.62 1.05 12.22
C GLY A 16 -0.90 1.13 12.31
N ALA A 17 -1.57 1.46 11.20
CA ALA A 17 -3.02 1.53 11.14
C ALA A 17 -3.70 0.19 11.52
N LEU A 18 -3.12 -0.94 11.11
CA LEU A 18 -3.64 -2.26 11.51
C LEU A 18 -3.41 -2.54 13.01
N ASN A 19 -2.26 -2.16 13.55
CA ASN A 19 -1.97 -2.35 14.97
C ASN A 19 -2.85 -1.45 15.87
N GLU A 20 -3.19 -0.23 15.43
CA GLU A 20 -4.17 0.64 16.10
C GLU A 20 -5.57 0.03 16.13
N LEU A 21 -5.91 -0.83 15.16
CA LEU A 21 -7.15 -1.62 15.16
C LEU A 21 -7.10 -2.85 16.08
N GLY A 22 -6.03 -3.04 16.85
CA GLY A 22 -5.86 -4.11 17.82
C GLY A 22 -5.14 -5.35 17.26
N HIS A 23 -4.57 -5.28 16.06
CA HIS A 23 -3.69 -6.33 15.56
C HIS A 23 -2.29 -6.23 16.19
N GLN A 24 -1.52 -7.32 16.09
CA GLN A 24 -0.13 -7.40 16.54
C GLN A 24 0.73 -7.88 15.37
N LEU A 25 0.90 -6.99 14.40
CA LEU A 25 1.65 -7.24 13.18
C LEU A 25 3.03 -6.62 13.26
N THR A 26 4.00 -7.37 12.77
CA THR A 26 5.34 -6.91 12.45
C THR A 26 5.69 -7.44 11.07
N PHE A 27 6.74 -6.91 10.46
CA PHE A 27 7.24 -7.40 9.19
C PHE A 27 8.75 -7.60 9.25
N THR A 28 9.23 -8.47 8.37
CA THR A 28 10.67 -8.64 8.14
C THR A 28 10.94 -8.21 6.71
N ARG A 29 11.85 -7.26 6.54
CA ARG A 29 12.28 -6.82 5.21
C ARG A 29 13.13 -7.91 4.56
N VAL A 30 12.75 -8.30 3.34
CA VAL A 30 13.48 -9.30 2.54
C VAL A 30 14.39 -8.56 1.56
N PRO A 31 15.71 -8.87 1.52
CA PRO A 31 16.61 -8.32 0.50
C PRO A 31 16.13 -8.67 -0.92
N ARG A 32 16.29 -7.75 -1.89
CA ARG A 32 15.82 -7.94 -3.27
C ARG A 32 16.41 -9.21 -3.88
N GLU A 33 17.68 -9.48 -3.63
CA GLU A 33 18.42 -10.63 -4.17
C GLU A 33 17.87 -11.95 -3.63
N VAL A 34 17.35 -11.95 -2.40
CA VAL A 34 16.68 -13.10 -1.79
C VAL A 34 15.28 -13.26 -2.39
N TYR A 35 14.52 -12.17 -2.49
CA TYR A 35 13.17 -12.17 -3.07
C TYR A 35 13.17 -12.63 -4.53
N ALA A 36 14.17 -12.25 -5.32
CA ALA A 36 14.32 -12.62 -6.72
C ALA A 36 14.31 -14.14 -6.98
N GLY A 37 14.66 -14.94 -5.96
CA GLY A 37 14.65 -16.40 -6.04
C GLY A 37 13.32 -17.08 -5.63
N PHE A 38 12.30 -16.35 -5.17
CA PHE A 38 11.11 -16.95 -4.57
C PHE A 38 10.21 -17.68 -5.59
N PHE A 39 10.08 -17.16 -6.80
CA PHE A 39 9.25 -17.73 -7.86
C PHE A 39 9.64 -17.15 -9.24
N PRO A 40 9.25 -17.79 -10.36
CA PRO A 40 9.51 -17.24 -11.70
C PRO A 40 8.94 -15.83 -11.86
N GLY A 41 9.79 -14.87 -12.23
CA GLY A 41 9.42 -13.46 -12.37
C GLY A 41 9.52 -12.62 -11.09
N ALA A 42 9.93 -13.21 -9.96
CA ALA A 42 10.11 -12.47 -8.70
C ALA A 42 11.17 -11.37 -8.81
N ASP A 43 12.21 -11.54 -9.63
CA ASP A 43 13.25 -10.52 -9.83
C ASP A 43 12.67 -9.21 -10.41
N ALA A 44 11.86 -9.30 -11.46
CA ALA A 44 11.19 -8.14 -12.08
C ALA A 44 10.21 -7.45 -11.12
N LEU A 45 9.49 -8.24 -10.31
CA LEU A 45 8.66 -7.68 -9.22
C LEU A 45 9.53 -7.01 -8.15
N GLY A 46 10.67 -7.59 -7.80
CA GLY A 46 11.64 -7.03 -6.86
C GLY A 46 12.15 -5.66 -7.32
N GLU A 47 12.42 -5.49 -8.61
CA GLU A 47 12.75 -4.17 -9.18
C GLU A 47 11.61 -3.17 -9.07
N THR A 48 10.39 -3.62 -9.37
CA THR A 48 9.20 -2.77 -9.28
C THR A 48 8.95 -2.31 -7.84
N LEU A 49 9.09 -3.22 -6.87
CA LEU A 49 8.97 -2.91 -5.45
C LEU A 49 10.08 -1.96 -4.97
N ALA A 50 11.32 -2.16 -5.44
CA ALA A 50 12.44 -1.26 -5.13
C ALA A 50 12.22 0.16 -5.70
N TYR A 51 11.60 0.26 -6.88
CA TYR A 51 11.19 1.55 -7.44
C TYR A 51 10.12 2.23 -6.58
N TYR A 52 9.09 1.50 -6.13
CA TYR A 52 8.06 2.05 -5.25
C TYR A 52 8.62 2.49 -3.90
N GLU A 53 9.58 1.75 -3.36
CA GLU A 53 10.23 2.13 -2.11
C GLU A 53 11.08 3.41 -2.26
N THR A 54 11.77 3.56 -3.38
CA THR A 54 12.60 4.75 -3.65
C THR A 54 11.77 5.99 -3.94
N TYR A 55 10.67 5.81 -4.65
CA TYR A 55 9.79 6.89 -5.08
C TYR A 55 8.45 6.76 -4.38
N THR A 56 7.44 6.23 -5.07
CA THR A 56 6.16 5.71 -4.59
C THR A 56 5.51 4.91 -5.73
N TYR A 57 4.34 4.30 -5.50
CA TYR A 57 3.53 3.73 -6.59
C TYR A 57 3.17 4.76 -7.68
N LEU A 58 3.00 6.04 -7.30
CA LEU A 58 2.67 7.14 -8.21
C LEU A 58 3.90 7.74 -8.90
N GLY A 59 5.09 7.22 -8.61
CA GLY A 59 6.36 7.72 -9.13
C GLY A 59 6.97 8.83 -8.27
N PRO A 60 8.06 9.47 -8.77
CA PRO A 60 8.78 10.50 -8.04
C PRO A 60 7.94 11.77 -7.84
N GLY A 61 8.28 12.54 -6.81
CA GLY A 61 7.69 13.84 -6.54
C GLY A 61 6.59 13.82 -5.48
N SER A 62 6.03 15.01 -5.22
CA SER A 62 4.84 15.18 -4.37
C SER A 62 3.59 14.95 -5.21
N HIS A 63 2.56 14.34 -4.61
CA HIS A 63 1.30 14.01 -5.28
C HIS A 63 0.08 14.62 -4.59
N SER A 64 0.28 15.43 -3.55
CA SER A 64 -0.80 15.93 -2.69
C SER A 64 -1.78 16.84 -3.44
N ASP A 65 -1.27 17.67 -4.36
CA ASP A 65 -2.10 18.60 -5.13
C ASP A 65 -2.95 17.85 -6.16
N GLU A 66 -2.38 16.83 -6.79
CA GLU A 66 -3.07 15.94 -7.72
C GLU A 66 -4.13 15.09 -7.02
N ILE A 67 -3.83 14.55 -5.83
CA ILE A 67 -4.81 13.83 -5.01
C ILE A 67 -5.96 14.77 -4.61
N ALA A 68 -5.64 15.99 -4.13
CA ALA A 68 -6.64 16.98 -3.74
C ALA A 68 -7.52 17.39 -4.94
N LEU A 69 -6.93 17.60 -6.11
CA LEU A 69 -7.66 17.91 -7.33
C LEU A 69 -8.56 16.73 -7.77
N THR A 70 -8.06 15.50 -7.66
CA THR A 70 -8.83 14.30 -8.00
C THR A 70 -10.06 14.15 -7.11
N ASN A 71 -9.92 14.36 -5.80
CA ASN A 71 -11.04 14.30 -4.86
C ASN A 71 -12.11 15.37 -5.16
N ARG A 72 -11.68 16.59 -5.54
CA ARG A 72 -12.62 17.65 -5.98
C ARG A 72 -13.41 17.24 -7.23
N ILE A 73 -12.72 16.66 -8.22
CA ILE A 73 -13.36 16.22 -9.48
C ILE A 73 -14.29 15.03 -9.25
N ALA A 74 -13.88 14.07 -8.42
CA ALA A 74 -14.68 12.90 -8.08
C ALA A 74 -15.89 13.22 -7.20
N GLY A 75 -15.93 14.42 -6.59
CA GLY A 75 -16.96 14.83 -5.64
C GLY A 75 -16.97 14.03 -4.33
N ARG A 76 -15.94 13.22 -4.10
CA ARG A 76 -15.77 12.37 -2.92
C ARG A 76 -14.30 12.06 -2.68
N THR A 77 -13.95 11.81 -1.43
CA THR A 77 -12.69 11.17 -1.06
C THR A 77 -12.91 9.66 -1.01
N PRO A 78 -12.09 8.83 -1.68
CA PRO A 78 -12.18 7.38 -1.53
C PRO A 78 -11.93 6.96 -0.08
N THR A 79 -12.42 5.77 0.31
CA THR A 79 -12.33 5.28 1.69
C THR A 79 -10.86 5.15 2.14
N PRO A 80 -10.45 5.81 3.25
CA PRO A 80 -9.13 5.65 3.82
C PRO A 80 -8.83 4.20 4.24
N PHE A 81 -7.57 3.81 4.20
CA PHE A 81 -7.13 2.43 4.47
C PHE A 81 -7.58 1.95 5.85
N ALA A 82 -7.39 2.75 6.91
CA ALA A 82 -7.78 2.38 8.27
C ALA A 82 -9.30 2.15 8.40
N SER A 83 -10.11 2.97 7.74
CA SER A 83 -11.57 2.81 7.73
C SER A 83 -11.98 1.53 6.99
N TRP A 84 -11.38 1.27 5.83
CA TRP A 84 -11.61 0.03 5.10
C TRP A 84 -11.16 -1.20 5.91
N ALA A 85 -9.97 -1.13 6.52
CA ALA A 85 -9.39 -2.25 7.27
C ALA A 85 -10.22 -2.62 8.50
N LYS A 86 -10.76 -1.64 9.22
CA LYS A 86 -11.67 -1.89 10.35
C LYS A 86 -12.80 -2.84 9.97
N ASP A 87 -13.44 -2.58 8.83
CA ASP A 87 -14.61 -3.34 8.41
C ASP A 87 -14.24 -4.63 7.66
N ASN A 88 -13.08 -4.70 7.00
CA ASN A 88 -12.75 -5.75 6.03
C ASN A 88 -11.52 -6.61 6.36
N PHE A 89 -10.53 -6.07 7.08
CA PHE A 89 -9.27 -6.79 7.33
C PHE A 89 -9.44 -7.83 8.44
N ARG A 90 -9.02 -9.07 8.19
CA ARG A 90 -9.08 -10.19 9.15
C ARG A 90 -7.83 -11.03 9.02
N ILE A 91 -7.16 -11.32 10.14
CA ILE A 91 -6.02 -12.25 10.19
C ILE A 91 -6.58 -13.66 10.41
N GLY A 92 -6.20 -14.63 9.57
CA GLY A 92 -6.52 -16.05 9.77
C GLY A 92 -7.84 -16.55 9.19
N GLN A 93 -8.61 -15.73 8.47
CA GLN A 93 -9.65 -16.25 7.58
C GLN A 93 -9.04 -16.39 6.18
N ALA A 94 -8.80 -17.62 5.74
CA ALA A 94 -8.71 -17.89 4.31
C ALA A 94 -9.98 -17.33 3.67
N SER A 95 -9.83 -16.48 2.66
CA SER A 95 -10.93 -16.10 1.79
C SER A 95 -11.65 -17.38 1.39
N ARG A 96 -12.92 -17.51 1.79
CA ARG A 96 -13.79 -18.53 1.18
C ARG A 96 -13.84 -18.17 -0.30
N ALA A 97 -13.34 -19.09 -1.12
CA ALA A 97 -13.39 -19.04 -2.57
C ALA A 97 -14.82 -18.79 -3.08
#